data_AF-A0A841BVC8-F1
#
_entry.id   AF-A0A841BVC8-F1
#
_cell.length_a   1.000
_cell.length_b   1.000
_cell.length_c   1.000
_cell.angle_alpha   90.00
_cell.angle_beta   90.00
_cell.angle_gamma   90.00
#
_symmetry.space_group_name_H-M   'P 1'
#
loop_
_entity.id
_entity.type
_entity.pdbx_description
1 polymer ?
#
loop_
_entity_poly.entity_id
_entity_poly.type
_entity_poly.pdbx_seq_one_letter_code
_entity_poly.pdbx_strand_id
1 'polypeptide(L)'
;MTAQSSGSVPPGWYPDPAEPSVTRYWDGEGWRVETPAEPEPPVVVAPPVPAAYQGPQAQAPYSHIGPPGSVKRPVNWPADWPFPPPGRVTPFGRSLATPGRRIAARLLDVAILTVITVALNAWFVVLWWREALPWFNTMTAEAEAGRSPWEVEQPDRMVWLLYAMLLVTTLAWFAYEVPSTANTGRTLGKRIMRIQVIPIEGEGQLTMGRAFRRWNPMGTSFLLFSCCGPFAFVIPVLDVIFIATDRYLHQALHDRSAQTYVVNDPPRVPDSKKEELQP
;
A
#
# COMPACT_ATOMS: atom_id res chain seq x y z
N MET A 1 -53.38 -4.36 52.87
CA MET A 1 -53.55 -4.23 51.41
C MET A 1 -52.69 -3.06 50.96
N THR A 2 -51.51 -3.35 50.42
CA THR A 2 -50.55 -2.37 49.90
C THR A 2 -50.92 -2.02 48.46
N ALA A 3 -51.29 -0.77 48.19
CA ALA A 3 -51.35 -0.23 46.84
C ALA A 3 -49.98 0.35 46.48
N GLN A 4 -49.32 -0.27 45.51
CA GLN A 4 -48.05 0.18 44.94
C GLN A 4 -48.27 1.50 44.19
N SER A 5 -47.51 2.53 44.55
CA SER A 5 -47.38 3.75 43.76
C SER A 5 -46.60 3.40 42.48
N SER A 6 -47.28 3.35 41.34
CA SER A 6 -46.65 3.30 40.03
C SER A 6 -45.87 4.59 39.79
N GLY A 7 -44.56 4.57 40.03
CA GLY A 7 -43.66 5.67 39.70
C GLY A 7 -43.60 5.85 38.20
N SER A 8 -44.00 7.02 37.72
CA SER A 8 -43.79 7.42 36.32
C SER A 8 -42.29 7.57 36.06
N VAL A 9 -41.81 6.95 34.99
CA VAL A 9 -40.43 7.08 34.54
C VAL A 9 -40.23 8.53 34.07
N PRO A 10 -39.27 9.29 34.63
CA PRO A 10 -39.04 10.67 34.21
C PRO A 10 -38.55 10.72 32.75
N PRO A 11 -38.80 11.82 32.02
CA PRO A 11 -38.29 11.96 30.66
C PRO A 11 -36.77 11.85 30.60
N GLY A 12 -36.24 11.09 29.66
CA GLY A 12 -34.81 10.80 29.59
C GLY A 12 -34.42 9.75 28.57
N TRP A 13 -33.11 9.56 28.41
CA TRP A 13 -32.54 8.53 27.54
C TRP A 13 -32.43 7.21 28.30
N TYR A 14 -33.04 6.17 27.76
CA TYR A 14 -33.02 4.82 28.34
C TYR A 14 -32.55 3.80 27.30
N PRO A 15 -31.83 2.74 27.72
CA PRO A 15 -31.48 1.64 26.83
C PRO A 15 -32.74 0.88 26.40
N ASP A 16 -32.80 0.49 25.13
CA ASP A 16 -33.90 -0.31 24.58
C ASP A 16 -33.87 -1.73 25.17
N PRO A 17 -34.96 -2.22 25.80
CA PRO A 17 -35.01 -3.57 26.36
C PRO A 17 -34.81 -4.69 25.32
N ALA A 18 -35.07 -4.44 24.03
CA ALA A 18 -34.89 -5.41 22.95
C ALA A 18 -33.48 -5.37 22.35
N GLU A 19 -32.79 -4.22 22.38
CA GLU A 19 -31.42 -4.04 21.91
C GLU A 19 -30.63 -3.10 22.85
N PRO A 20 -29.92 -3.61 23.87
CA PRO A 20 -29.27 -2.80 24.90
C PRO A 20 -28.19 -1.84 24.38
N SER A 21 -27.71 -2.03 23.15
CA SER A 21 -26.75 -1.17 22.47
C SER A 21 -27.35 0.09 21.86
N VAL A 22 -28.68 0.25 21.92
CA VAL A 22 -29.41 1.40 21.36
C VAL A 22 -30.14 2.12 22.50
N THR A 23 -29.98 3.45 22.57
CA THR A 23 -30.73 4.29 23.51
C THR A 23 -31.90 4.98 22.81
N ARG A 24 -33.07 4.98 23.45
CA ARG A 24 -34.26 5.72 23.00
C ARG A 24 -34.65 6.78 24.02
N TYR A 25 -35.24 7.86 23.55
CA TYR A 25 -35.73 8.93 24.41
C TYR A 25 -37.19 8.67 24.80
N TRP A 26 -37.46 8.74 26.11
CA TRP A 26 -38.80 8.72 26.71
C TRP A 26 -39.21 10.15 27.03
N ASP A 27 -40.37 10.59 26.54
CA ASP A 27 -40.84 11.97 26.75
C ASP A 27 -41.88 12.13 27.87
N GLY A 28 -42.23 11.03 28.55
CA GLY A 28 -43.25 11.00 29.61
C GLY A 28 -44.62 10.50 29.16
N GLU A 29 -44.89 10.47 27.85
CA GLU A 29 -46.15 9.96 27.28
C GLU A 29 -45.92 8.82 26.27
N GLY A 30 -44.76 8.75 25.62
CA GLY A 30 -44.38 7.67 24.70
C GLY A 30 -42.89 7.64 24.30
N TRP A 31 -42.48 6.59 23.59
CA TRP A 31 -41.12 6.45 23.05
C TRP A 31 -41.03 7.13 21.68
N ARG A 32 -40.01 7.99 21.47
CA ARG A 32 -39.78 8.65 20.18
C ARG A 32 -38.71 7.92 19.35
N VAL A 33 -38.89 7.91 18.03
CA VAL A 33 -37.95 7.34 17.04
C VAL A 33 -37.30 8.50 16.29
N GLU A 34 -36.37 9.20 16.93
CA GLU A 34 -35.55 10.24 16.28
C GLU A 34 -34.08 10.09 16.64
N THR A 35 -33.22 10.30 15.63
CA THR A 35 -31.76 10.22 15.68
C THR A 35 -31.20 11.43 16.46
N PRO A 36 -30.15 11.28 17.30
CA PRO A 36 -29.77 12.34 18.24
C PRO A 36 -29.37 13.65 17.53
N ALA A 37 -30.13 14.72 17.79
CA ALA A 37 -29.62 16.07 17.70
C ALA A 37 -28.74 16.32 18.94
N GLU A 38 -27.51 16.76 18.72
CA GLU A 38 -26.49 16.96 19.75
C GLU A 38 -26.97 17.98 20.81
N PRO A 39 -26.90 17.66 22.12
CA PRO A 39 -27.28 18.61 23.16
C PRO A 39 -26.23 19.73 23.26
N GLU A 40 -26.66 20.99 23.14
CA GLU A 40 -25.82 22.16 23.40
C GLU A 40 -25.26 22.12 24.84
N PRO A 41 -23.94 22.31 25.03
CA PRO A 41 -23.35 22.33 26.37
C PRO A 41 -23.74 23.60 27.15
N PRO A 42 -23.89 23.53 28.48
CA PRO A 42 -24.23 24.69 29.30
C PRO A 42 -23.12 25.74 29.26
N VAL A 43 -23.50 26.99 28.99
CA VAL A 43 -22.62 28.16 28.95
C VAL A 43 -22.08 28.46 30.35
N VAL A 44 -20.81 28.15 30.60
CA VAL A 44 -20.06 28.68 31.74
C VAL A 44 -19.56 30.07 31.36
N VAL A 45 -20.07 31.10 32.03
CA VAL A 45 -19.64 32.50 31.80
C VAL A 45 -18.23 32.68 32.37
N ALA A 46 -17.23 32.81 31.49
CA ALA A 46 -15.86 33.21 31.82
C ALA A 46 -15.63 34.69 31.43
N PRO A 47 -14.76 35.45 32.13
CA PRO A 47 -14.59 36.88 31.92
C PRO A 47 -13.95 37.22 30.56
N PRO A 48 -14.19 38.42 30.00
CA PRO A 48 -13.89 38.74 28.61
C PRO A 48 -12.38 38.96 28.37
N VAL A 49 -11.86 38.32 27.32
CA VAL A 49 -10.53 38.58 26.73
C VAL A 49 -10.73 39.08 25.29
N PRO A 50 -10.00 40.10 24.79
CA PRO A 50 -10.33 40.75 23.52
C PRO A 50 -10.04 39.89 22.30
N ALA A 51 -10.91 40.03 21.28
CA ALA A 51 -10.88 39.34 20.00
C ALA A 51 -9.73 39.78 19.09
N ALA A 52 -9.15 38.83 18.33
CA ALA A 52 -8.85 39.02 16.90
C ALA A 52 -8.49 37.72 16.16
N TYR A 53 -9.05 37.62 14.94
CA TYR A 53 -8.75 36.79 13.76
C TYR A 53 -9.30 35.35 13.62
N GLN A 54 -10.36 35.25 12.81
CA GLN A 54 -10.94 34.07 12.17
C GLN A 54 -10.18 33.71 10.88
N GLY A 55 -10.00 32.42 10.61
CA GLY A 55 -9.60 31.83 9.33
C GLY A 55 -10.29 30.47 9.12
N PRO A 56 -10.50 29.99 7.87
CA PRO A 56 -11.61 29.11 7.53
C PRO A 56 -11.42 27.64 7.91
N GLN A 57 -12.52 27.03 8.41
CA GLN A 57 -12.65 25.62 8.76
C GLN A 57 -12.62 24.70 7.52
N ALA A 58 -11.77 23.67 7.56
CA ALA A 58 -11.94 22.46 6.76
C ALA A 58 -12.02 21.26 7.71
N GLN A 59 -13.20 20.65 7.78
CA GLN A 59 -13.51 19.47 8.60
C GLN A 59 -12.80 18.22 8.06
N ALA A 60 -12.10 17.51 8.94
CA ALA A 60 -11.67 16.12 8.73
C ALA A 60 -12.16 15.28 9.93
N PRO A 61 -12.57 14.02 9.70
CA PRO A 61 -13.32 13.25 10.69
C PRO A 61 -12.44 12.78 11.85
N TYR A 62 -13.04 12.81 13.04
CA TYR A 62 -12.47 12.55 14.35
C TYR A 62 -12.01 11.10 14.56
N SER A 63 -10.86 10.93 15.23
CA SER A 63 -10.73 9.99 16.36
C SER A 63 -9.50 10.30 17.23
N HIS A 64 -9.82 10.79 18.44
CA HIS A 64 -9.12 10.68 19.73
C HIS A 64 -7.90 11.59 20.03
N ILE A 65 -8.20 12.50 20.95
CA ILE A 65 -7.43 13.56 21.59
C ILE A 65 -6.34 12.99 22.50
N GLY A 66 -5.11 13.49 22.33
CA GLY A 66 -4.12 13.62 23.40
C GLY A 66 -3.74 15.10 23.53
N PRO A 67 -3.25 15.57 24.69
CA PRO A 67 -2.85 16.96 24.89
C PRO A 67 -1.79 17.39 23.85
N PRO A 68 -1.72 18.68 23.48
CA PRO A 68 -0.83 19.16 22.42
C PRO A 68 0.63 18.98 22.88
N GLY A 69 1.29 17.94 22.38
CA GLY A 69 2.70 17.67 22.66
C GLY A 69 3.15 16.21 22.52
N SER A 70 2.24 15.23 22.53
CA SER A 70 2.63 13.82 22.40
C SER A 70 2.25 13.25 21.03
N VAL A 71 3.12 13.47 20.04
CA VAL A 71 3.20 12.55 18.91
C VAL A 71 3.46 11.18 19.52
N LYS A 72 2.46 10.28 19.52
CA LYS A 72 2.67 8.88 19.95
C LYS A 72 3.81 8.33 19.10
N ARG A 73 4.96 8.16 19.75
CA ARG A 73 6.19 7.77 19.09
C ARG A 73 6.00 6.33 18.57
N PRO A 74 6.44 6.02 17.35
CA PRO A 74 6.38 4.68 16.81
C PRO A 74 6.98 3.66 17.78
N VAL A 75 6.35 2.48 17.89
CA VAL A 75 6.64 1.40 18.86
C VAL A 75 8.09 0.91 18.79
N ASN A 76 8.80 1.15 17.68
CA ASN A 76 10.20 0.73 17.49
C ASN A 76 11.19 1.89 17.30
N TRP A 77 10.89 3.07 17.83
CA TRP A 77 11.77 4.24 17.75
C TRP A 77 12.32 4.64 19.13
N PRO A 78 13.64 4.86 19.28
CA PRO A 78 14.25 5.25 20.55
C PRO A 78 13.59 6.50 21.14
N ALA A 79 13.36 6.48 22.46
CA ALA A 79 12.72 7.55 23.21
C ALA A 79 13.53 8.86 23.22
N ASP A 80 14.78 8.84 22.77
CA ASP A 80 15.72 9.94 22.75
C ASP A 80 16.09 10.42 21.34
N TRP A 81 15.46 9.86 20.29
CA TRP A 81 15.83 10.21 18.94
C TRP A 81 15.47 11.68 18.59
N PRO A 82 16.41 12.47 18.03
CA PRO A 82 16.30 13.93 17.93
C PRO A 82 15.35 14.45 16.84
N PHE A 83 14.83 13.58 15.98
CA PHE A 83 13.94 13.96 14.88
C PHE A 83 12.54 13.33 15.02
N PRO A 84 11.46 14.05 14.66
CA PRO A 84 10.14 13.44 14.59
C PRO A 84 10.16 12.26 13.59
N PRO A 85 9.41 11.19 13.87
CA PRO A 85 9.40 10.04 12.99
C PRO A 85 8.98 10.47 11.58
N PRO A 86 9.68 10.06 10.52
CA PRO A 86 9.32 10.46 9.18
C PRO A 86 7.97 9.85 8.80
N GLY A 87 6.93 10.68 8.69
CA GLY A 87 5.66 10.31 8.07
C GLY A 87 4.62 9.66 8.98
N ARG A 88 3.52 9.22 8.35
CA ARG A 88 2.33 8.63 8.99
C ARG A 88 2.66 7.28 9.61
N VAL A 89 1.92 6.86 10.63
CA VAL A 89 2.15 5.62 11.37
C VAL A 89 1.09 4.56 11.06
N THR A 90 1.47 3.28 11.08
CA THR A 90 0.52 2.16 11.06
C THR A 90 -0.28 2.11 12.36
N PRO A 91 -1.40 1.36 12.42
CA PRO A 91 -2.13 1.13 13.68
C PRO A 91 -1.27 0.56 14.82
N PHE A 92 -0.17 -0.12 14.48
CA PHE A 92 0.82 -0.66 15.41
C PHE A 92 1.95 0.31 15.73
N GLY A 93 1.82 1.58 15.34
CA GLY A 93 2.83 2.60 15.57
C GLY A 93 4.13 2.32 14.84
N ARG A 94 4.15 1.84 13.58
CA ARG A 94 5.38 1.80 12.76
C ARG A 94 5.34 2.95 11.76
N SER A 95 6.42 3.70 11.61
CA SER A 95 6.50 4.78 10.62
C SER A 95 6.42 4.20 9.19
N LEU A 96 5.50 4.72 8.39
CA LEU A 96 5.31 4.34 6.99
C LEU A 96 6.46 4.88 6.13
N ALA A 97 6.91 4.07 5.18
CA ALA A 97 7.89 4.50 4.20
C ALA A 97 7.29 5.61 3.31
N THR A 98 8.03 6.71 3.19
CA THR A 98 7.66 7.83 2.30
C THR A 98 7.55 7.35 0.84
N PRO A 99 6.67 7.94 0.02
CA PRO A 99 6.52 7.56 -1.39
C PRO A 99 7.83 7.55 -2.17
N GLY A 100 8.71 8.56 -1.97
CA GLY A 100 10.01 8.62 -2.64
C GLY A 100 10.93 7.43 -2.34
N ARG A 101 10.96 6.95 -1.08
CA ARG A 101 11.74 5.75 -0.71
C ARG A 101 11.19 4.48 -1.35
N ARG A 102 9.86 4.36 -1.47
CA ARG A 102 9.21 3.23 -2.14
C ARG A 102 9.53 3.22 -3.63
N ILE A 103 9.43 4.38 -4.29
CA ILE A 103 9.76 4.55 -5.70
C ILE A 103 11.24 4.23 -5.94
N ALA A 104 12.15 4.81 -5.15
CA ALA A 104 13.58 4.53 -5.26
C ALA A 104 13.93 3.06 -5.05
N ALA A 105 13.32 2.41 -4.04
CA ALA A 105 13.50 0.97 -3.81
C ALA A 105 13.01 0.14 -5.01
N ARG A 106 11.88 0.54 -5.61
CA ARG A 106 11.33 -0.13 -6.80
C ARG A 106 12.22 0.06 -8.03
N LEU A 107 12.72 1.27 -8.27
CA LEU A 107 13.66 1.54 -9.37
C LEU A 107 14.94 0.71 -9.24
N LEU A 108 15.46 0.58 -8.01
CA LEU A 108 16.63 -0.24 -7.75
C LEU A 108 16.35 -1.74 -7.94
N ASP A 109 15.20 -2.22 -7.48
CA ASP A 109 14.76 -3.60 -7.75
C ASP A 109 14.59 -3.86 -9.26
N VAL A 110 14.03 -2.91 -10.01
CA VAL A 110 13.89 -2.99 -11.47
C VAL A 110 15.26 -3.05 -12.12
N ALA A 111 16.20 -2.18 -11.75
CA ALA A 111 17.56 -2.19 -12.30
C ALA A 111 18.28 -3.53 -12.05
N ILE A 112 18.19 -4.05 -10.82
CA ILE A 112 18.78 -5.35 -10.45
C ILE A 112 18.14 -6.47 -11.29
N LEU A 113 16.82 -6.49 -11.38
CA LEU A 113 16.11 -7.48 -12.19
C LEU A 113 16.45 -7.38 -13.66
N THR A 114 16.57 -6.17 -14.23
CA THR A 114 17.00 -5.97 -15.62
C THR A 114 18.37 -6.56 -15.87
N VAL A 115 19.33 -6.36 -14.95
CA VAL A 115 20.66 -6.97 -15.09
C VAL A 115 20.57 -8.50 -15.07
N ILE A 116 19.80 -9.06 -14.12
CA ILE A 116 19.59 -10.51 -14.01
C ILE A 116 18.94 -11.05 -15.29
N THR A 117 17.88 -10.41 -15.78
CA THR A 117 17.13 -10.91 -16.93
C THR A 117 17.90 -10.73 -18.24
N VAL A 118 18.68 -9.66 -18.40
CA VAL A 118 19.62 -9.52 -19.53
C VAL A 118 20.64 -10.65 -19.51
N ALA A 119 21.24 -10.95 -18.36
CA ALA A 119 22.22 -12.03 -18.25
C ALA A 119 21.59 -13.40 -18.57
N LEU A 120 20.41 -13.70 -18.02
CA LEU A 120 19.70 -14.95 -18.27
C LEU A 120 19.22 -15.10 -19.72
N ASN A 121 18.89 -13.98 -20.39
CA ASN A 121 18.40 -13.98 -21.76
C ASN A 121 19.48 -13.75 -22.83
N ALA A 122 20.71 -13.45 -22.44
CA ALA A 122 21.77 -13.04 -23.38
C ALA A 122 21.92 -14.00 -24.56
N TRP A 123 21.90 -15.31 -24.29
CA TRP A 123 21.99 -16.32 -25.34
C TRP A 123 20.75 -16.36 -26.24
N PHE A 124 19.55 -16.32 -25.68
CA PHE A 124 18.31 -16.25 -26.46
C PHE A 124 18.28 -15.02 -27.37
N VAL A 125 18.80 -13.88 -26.89
CA VAL A 125 18.88 -12.64 -27.68
C VAL A 125 19.81 -12.83 -28.87
N VAL A 126 20.95 -13.48 -28.69
CA VAL A 126 21.85 -13.83 -29.81
C VAL A 126 21.15 -14.74 -30.82
N LEU A 127 20.42 -15.75 -30.35
CA LEU A 127 19.65 -16.64 -31.24
C LEU A 127 18.57 -15.87 -32.00
N TRP A 128 17.81 -15.01 -31.32
CA TRP A 128 16.75 -14.21 -31.92
C TRP A 128 17.33 -13.25 -32.95
N TRP A 129 18.44 -12.57 -32.63
CA TRP A 129 19.09 -11.62 -33.53
C TRP A 129 19.57 -12.27 -34.84
N ARG A 130 20.09 -13.51 -34.76
CA ARG A 130 20.54 -14.27 -35.93
C ARG A 130 19.39 -14.61 -36.89
N GLU A 131 18.19 -14.84 -36.35
CA GLU A 131 16.98 -15.08 -37.16
C GLU A 131 16.34 -13.77 -37.63
N ALA A 132 16.39 -12.73 -36.80
CA ALA A 132 15.77 -11.43 -37.07
C ALA A 132 16.45 -10.66 -38.20
N LEU A 133 17.79 -10.65 -38.22
CA LEU A 133 18.56 -9.87 -39.19
C LEU A 133 18.20 -10.20 -40.66
N PRO A 134 18.19 -11.47 -41.11
CA PRO A 134 17.82 -11.78 -42.50
C PRO A 134 16.36 -11.43 -42.80
N TRP A 135 15.44 -11.65 -41.85
CA TRP A 135 14.03 -11.30 -42.00
C TRP A 135 13.79 -9.78 -42.10
N PHE A 136 14.53 -8.98 -41.33
CA PHE A 136 14.48 -7.53 -41.48
C PHE A 136 15.03 -7.07 -42.83
N ASN A 137 16.12 -7.69 -43.30
CA ASN A 137 16.69 -7.38 -44.61
C ASN A 137 15.71 -7.68 -45.76
N THR A 138 14.90 -8.75 -45.66
CA THR A 138 13.86 -9.03 -46.66
C THR A 138 12.72 -8.03 -46.56
N MET A 139 12.25 -7.67 -45.36
CA MET A 139 11.25 -6.62 -45.17
C MET A 139 11.69 -5.27 -45.78
N THR A 140 12.95 -4.88 -45.59
CA THR A 140 13.47 -3.63 -46.16
C THR A 140 13.55 -3.70 -47.69
N ALA A 141 13.98 -4.84 -48.25
CA ALA A 141 14.05 -5.01 -49.71
C ALA A 141 12.65 -4.96 -50.36
N GLU A 142 11.64 -5.53 -49.71
CA GLU A 142 10.24 -5.46 -50.16
C GLU A 142 9.70 -4.03 -50.11
N ALA A 143 10.00 -3.29 -49.03
CA ALA A 143 9.64 -1.88 -48.90
C ALA A 143 10.25 -1.02 -50.02
N GLU A 144 11.53 -1.22 -50.31
CA GLU A 144 12.26 -0.51 -51.37
C GLU A 144 11.72 -0.85 -52.77
N ALA A 145 11.22 -2.07 -52.95
CA ALA A 145 10.56 -2.49 -54.18
C ALA A 145 9.11 -1.99 -54.31
N GLY A 146 8.63 -1.16 -53.37
CA GLY A 146 7.27 -0.62 -53.36
C GLY A 146 6.19 -1.65 -53.01
N ARG A 147 6.58 -2.82 -52.47
CA ARG A 147 5.67 -3.85 -51.99
C ARG A 147 5.44 -3.69 -50.49
N SER A 148 4.41 -4.35 -49.96
CA SER A 148 4.06 -4.25 -48.55
C SER A 148 5.03 -5.06 -47.69
N PRO A 149 5.79 -4.44 -46.76
CA PRO A 149 6.75 -5.16 -45.91
C PRO A 149 6.06 -6.13 -44.94
N TRP A 150 4.79 -5.88 -44.64
CA TRP A 150 3.99 -6.66 -43.70
C TRP A 150 3.51 -8.01 -44.25
N GLU A 151 3.70 -8.25 -45.56
CA GLU A 151 3.41 -9.54 -46.20
C GLU A 151 4.56 -10.54 -46.05
N VAL A 152 5.72 -10.10 -45.57
CA VAL A 152 6.86 -10.98 -45.30
C VAL A 152 6.56 -11.84 -44.09
N GLU A 153 6.45 -13.15 -44.33
CA GLU A 153 6.19 -14.14 -43.28
C GLU A 153 7.27 -14.10 -42.20
N GLN A 154 6.82 -14.03 -40.95
CA GLN A 154 7.71 -14.04 -39.80
C GLN A 154 8.13 -15.47 -39.46
N PRO A 155 9.43 -15.75 -39.23
CA PRO A 155 9.86 -17.08 -38.78
C PRO A 155 9.26 -17.46 -37.43
N ASP A 156 8.58 -18.61 -37.34
CA ASP A 156 8.00 -19.16 -36.09
C ASP A 156 9.01 -19.21 -34.94
N ARG A 157 10.26 -19.56 -35.26
CA ARG A 157 11.33 -19.66 -34.26
C ARG A 157 11.57 -18.34 -33.55
N MET A 158 11.43 -17.20 -34.23
CA MET A 158 11.57 -15.89 -33.59
C MET A 158 10.48 -15.66 -32.54
N VAL A 159 9.24 -16.04 -32.86
CA VAL A 159 8.09 -15.93 -31.96
C VAL A 159 8.31 -16.81 -30.71
N TRP A 160 8.73 -18.06 -30.90
CA TRP A 160 9.03 -18.95 -29.78
C TRP A 160 10.19 -18.47 -28.91
N LEU A 161 11.23 -17.87 -29.50
CA LEU A 161 12.33 -17.27 -28.75
C LEU A 161 11.85 -16.09 -27.90
N LEU A 162 10.93 -15.25 -28.40
CA LEU A 162 10.32 -14.18 -27.61
C LEU A 162 9.50 -14.74 -26.44
N TYR A 163 8.71 -15.79 -26.65
CA TYR A 163 7.98 -16.46 -25.56
C TYR A 163 8.90 -17.10 -24.53
N ALA A 164 10.00 -17.73 -24.96
CA ALA A 164 11.01 -18.26 -24.06
C ALA A 164 11.63 -17.15 -23.21
N MET A 165 11.98 -16.01 -23.82
CA MET A 165 12.53 -14.87 -23.08
C MET A 165 11.54 -14.28 -22.08
N LEU A 166 10.28 -14.15 -22.49
CA LEU A 166 9.18 -13.68 -21.64
C LEU A 166 9.01 -14.59 -20.42
N LEU A 167 9.01 -15.90 -20.63
CA LEU A 167 8.92 -16.90 -19.57
C LEU A 167 10.11 -16.83 -18.62
N VAL A 168 11.34 -16.84 -19.14
CA VAL A 168 12.57 -16.73 -18.33
C VAL A 168 12.56 -15.45 -17.50
N THR A 169 12.17 -14.32 -18.10
CA THR A 169 12.07 -13.03 -17.42
C THR A 169 11.04 -13.07 -16.28
N THR A 170 9.87 -13.64 -16.55
CA THR A 170 8.78 -13.76 -15.56
C THR A 170 9.20 -14.66 -14.39
N LEU A 171 9.83 -15.80 -14.68
CA LEU A 171 10.31 -16.73 -13.66
C LEU A 171 11.43 -16.12 -12.82
N ALA A 172 12.38 -15.40 -13.45
CA ALA A 172 13.45 -14.70 -12.73
C ALA A 172 12.89 -13.62 -11.80
N TRP A 173 11.92 -12.84 -12.28
CA TRP A 173 11.24 -11.85 -11.47
C TRP A 173 10.48 -12.48 -10.29
N PHE A 174 9.71 -13.54 -10.54
CA PHE A 174 9.02 -14.29 -9.50
C PHE A 174 10.01 -14.81 -8.44
N ALA A 175 11.08 -15.47 -8.87
CA ALA A 175 12.08 -16.09 -8.00
C ALA A 175 12.85 -15.05 -7.16
N TYR A 176 13.04 -13.84 -7.69
CA TYR A 176 13.65 -12.74 -6.96
C TYR A 176 12.68 -12.11 -5.94
N GLU A 177 11.46 -11.78 -6.35
CA GLU A 177 10.57 -10.93 -5.53
C GLU A 177 9.71 -11.72 -4.55
N VAL A 178 9.16 -12.88 -4.93
CA VAL A 178 8.20 -13.61 -4.09
C VAL A 178 8.86 -14.21 -2.86
N PRO A 179 9.97 -14.98 -2.96
CA PRO A 179 10.62 -15.56 -1.78
C PRO A 179 11.24 -14.48 -0.86
N SER A 180 11.83 -13.43 -1.43
CA SER A 180 12.44 -12.35 -0.64
C SER A 180 11.38 -11.56 0.16
N THR A 181 10.21 -11.35 -0.44
CA THR A 181 9.07 -10.71 0.20
C THR A 181 8.42 -11.62 1.24
N ALA A 182 8.25 -12.92 0.96
CA ALA A 182 7.70 -13.87 1.92
C ALA A 182 8.62 -14.00 3.17
N ASN A 183 9.90 -14.31 2.95
CA ASN A 183 10.82 -14.66 4.03
C ASN A 183 11.28 -13.44 4.84
N THR A 184 11.50 -12.29 4.20
CA THR A 184 12.08 -11.13 4.89
C THR A 184 11.23 -9.87 4.80
N GLY A 185 10.22 -9.84 3.93
CA GLY A 185 9.51 -8.62 3.56
C GLY A 185 10.37 -7.63 2.79
N ARG A 186 11.54 -8.05 2.27
CA ARG A 186 12.57 -7.17 1.71
C ARG A 186 13.31 -7.79 0.53
N THR A 187 13.13 -7.18 -0.64
CA THR A 187 14.01 -7.32 -1.81
C THR A 187 15.31 -6.53 -1.62
N LEU A 188 16.32 -6.72 -2.47
CA LEU A 188 17.61 -6.02 -2.31
C LEU A 188 17.44 -4.49 -2.36
N GLY A 189 16.63 -3.96 -3.26
CA GLY A 189 16.33 -2.53 -3.32
C GLY A 189 15.68 -2.02 -2.04
N LYS A 190 14.75 -2.78 -1.47
CA LYS A 190 14.10 -2.44 -0.19
C LYS A 190 15.09 -2.50 0.99
N ARG A 191 16.03 -3.44 0.99
CA ARG A 191 17.11 -3.52 2.00
C ARG A 191 18.01 -2.29 1.96
N ILE A 192 18.40 -1.88 0.75
CA ILE A 192 19.24 -0.68 0.54
C ILE A 192 18.50 0.59 1.01
N MET A 193 17.21 0.70 0.67
CA MET A 193 16.37 1.82 1.09
C MET A 193 15.88 1.75 2.54
N ARG A 194 16.24 0.70 3.30
CA ARG A 194 15.84 0.48 4.70
C ARG A 194 14.33 0.52 4.92
N ILE A 195 13.61 -0.16 4.04
CA ILE A 195 12.15 -0.33 4.14
C ILE A 195 11.79 -1.80 4.15
N GLN A 196 10.67 -2.12 4.80
CA GLN A 196 10.18 -3.48 4.96
C GLN A 196 8.67 -3.55 4.71
N VAL A 197 8.25 -4.62 4.02
CA VAL A 197 6.84 -4.97 3.89
C VAL A 197 6.42 -5.83 5.07
N ILE A 198 5.32 -5.46 5.72
CA ILE A 198 4.72 -6.19 6.85
C ILE A 198 3.22 -6.44 6.58
N PRO A 199 2.64 -7.52 7.11
CA PRO A 199 1.20 -7.76 7.02
C PRO A 199 0.40 -6.71 7.81
N ILE A 200 -0.88 -6.49 7.43
CA ILE A 200 -1.79 -5.59 8.15
C ILE A 200 -2.17 -6.15 9.54
N GLU A 201 -2.05 -7.47 9.75
CA GLU A 201 -2.46 -8.11 11.00
C GLU A 201 -1.46 -7.96 12.16
N GLY A 202 -0.23 -7.48 11.92
CA GLY A 202 0.74 -7.23 12.98
C GLY A 202 2.19 -7.49 12.60
N GLU A 203 3.05 -7.71 13.60
CA GLU A 203 4.46 -8.02 13.40
C GLU A 203 4.66 -9.47 12.96
N GLY A 204 5.24 -9.69 11.78
CA GLY A 204 5.47 -11.02 11.24
C GLY A 204 5.96 -11.02 9.80
N GLN A 205 6.30 -12.20 9.30
CA GLN A 205 6.66 -12.42 7.90
C GLN A 205 5.40 -12.61 7.04
N LEU A 206 5.54 -12.36 5.73
CA LEU A 206 4.45 -12.60 4.79
C LEU A 206 4.37 -14.08 4.46
N THR A 207 3.17 -14.63 4.40
CA THR A 207 2.97 -15.97 3.85
C THR A 207 3.33 -15.96 2.36
N MET A 208 3.83 -17.09 1.84
CA MET A 208 4.15 -17.23 0.41
C MET A 208 2.95 -16.89 -0.48
N GLY A 209 1.74 -17.28 -0.06
CA GLY A 209 0.50 -16.96 -0.78
C GLY A 209 0.20 -15.45 -0.84
N ARG A 210 0.46 -14.70 0.24
CA ARG A 210 0.33 -13.24 0.23
C ARG A 210 1.39 -12.57 -0.63
N ALA A 211 2.64 -13.05 -0.58
CA ALA A 211 3.71 -12.57 -1.45
C ALA A 211 3.38 -12.83 -2.93
N PHE A 212 2.81 -13.99 -3.26
CA PHE A 212 2.35 -14.29 -4.61
C PHE A 212 1.17 -13.39 -5.03
N ARG A 213 0.16 -13.22 -4.17
CA ARG A 213 -0.98 -12.31 -4.41
C ARG A 213 -0.52 -10.87 -4.66
N ARG A 214 0.56 -10.45 -3.99
CA ARG A 214 1.22 -9.15 -4.19
C ARG A 214 1.90 -9.06 -5.56
N TRP A 215 2.56 -10.12 -6.01
CA TRP A 215 3.25 -10.14 -7.30
C TRP A 215 2.31 -10.31 -8.50
N ASN A 216 1.25 -11.10 -8.33
CA ASN A 216 0.39 -11.59 -9.42
C ASN A 216 -0.20 -10.50 -10.33
N PRO A 217 -0.75 -9.37 -9.84
CA PRO A 217 -1.28 -8.32 -10.71
C PRO A 217 -0.24 -7.79 -11.69
N MET A 218 1.01 -7.64 -11.27
CA MET A 218 2.07 -7.14 -12.15
C MET A 218 2.68 -8.25 -13.02
N GLY A 219 2.94 -9.43 -12.43
CA GLY A 219 3.52 -10.56 -13.15
C GLY A 219 2.62 -11.08 -14.27
N THR A 220 1.32 -11.19 -14.01
CA THR A 220 0.34 -11.63 -15.01
C THR A 220 0.12 -10.59 -16.10
N SER A 221 0.16 -9.30 -15.76
CA SER A 221 0.14 -8.22 -16.77
C SER A 221 1.30 -8.33 -17.76
N PHE A 222 2.49 -8.70 -17.28
CA PHE A 222 3.65 -8.90 -18.14
C PHE A 222 3.48 -10.09 -19.09
N LEU A 223 2.88 -11.20 -18.62
CA LEU A 223 2.57 -12.36 -19.48
C LEU A 223 1.49 -12.05 -20.52
N LEU A 224 0.49 -11.24 -20.17
CA LEU A 224 -0.59 -10.85 -21.08
C LEU A 224 -0.15 -9.83 -22.13
N PHE A 225 1.04 -9.22 -21.99
CA PHE A 225 1.55 -8.25 -22.97
C PHE A 225 1.60 -8.83 -24.39
N SER A 226 1.97 -10.10 -24.55
CA SER A 226 2.07 -10.72 -25.86
C SER A 226 0.71 -11.00 -26.54
N CYS A 227 -0.36 -11.26 -25.79
CA CYS A 227 -1.71 -11.49 -26.37
C CYS A 227 -2.49 -10.19 -26.56
N CYS A 228 -2.33 -9.31 -25.60
CA CYS A 228 -3.29 -8.27 -25.29
C CYS A 228 -2.65 -6.88 -25.45
N GLY A 229 -1.38 -6.86 -25.88
CA GLY A 229 -0.64 -5.68 -26.29
C GLY A 229 -0.58 -4.62 -25.18
N PRO A 230 -0.69 -3.33 -25.53
CA PRO A 230 -0.54 -2.25 -24.58
C PRO A 230 -1.62 -2.23 -23.49
N PHE A 231 -2.78 -2.88 -23.71
CA PHE A 231 -3.86 -2.95 -22.71
C PHE A 231 -3.43 -3.69 -21.44
N ALA A 232 -2.44 -4.59 -21.53
CA ALA A 232 -1.89 -5.28 -20.36
C ALA A 232 -1.19 -4.31 -19.37
N PHE A 233 -0.74 -3.13 -19.83
CA PHE A 233 -0.09 -2.13 -18.96
C PHE A 233 -1.06 -1.28 -18.13
N VAL A 234 -2.38 -1.42 -18.33
CA VAL A 234 -3.38 -0.70 -17.53
C VAL A 234 -3.22 -1.02 -16.05
N ILE A 235 -2.96 -2.28 -15.69
CA ILE A 235 -2.85 -2.71 -14.29
C ILE A 235 -1.62 -2.07 -13.59
N PRO A 236 -0.40 -2.12 -14.14
CA PRO A 236 0.74 -1.37 -13.59
C PRO A 236 0.50 0.14 -13.47
N VAL A 237 -0.19 0.75 -14.44
CA VAL A 237 -0.52 2.19 -14.39
C VAL A 237 -1.47 2.49 -13.23
N LEU A 238 -2.55 1.70 -13.09
CA LEU A 238 -3.49 1.83 -11.98
C LEU A 238 -2.82 1.61 -10.62
N ASP A 239 -1.84 0.71 -10.54
CA ASP A 239 -1.05 0.47 -9.34
C ASP A 239 -0.30 1.71 -8.86
N VAL A 240 0.37 2.42 -9.79
CA VAL A 240 1.09 3.67 -9.50
C VAL A 240 0.13 4.80 -9.16
N ILE A 241 -1.00 4.90 -9.87
CA ILE A 241 -2.03 5.91 -9.59
C ILE A 241 -2.55 5.74 -8.15
N PHE A 242 -2.74 4.51 -7.68
CA PHE A 242 -3.20 4.25 -6.31
C PHE A 242 -2.22 4.72 -5.23
N ILE A 243 -0.92 4.73 -5.49
CA ILE A 243 0.08 5.33 -4.58
C ILE A 243 -0.16 6.83 -4.41
N ALA A 244 -0.55 7.52 -5.49
CA ALA A 244 -0.79 8.96 -5.48
C ALA A 244 -2.17 9.34 -4.92
N THR A 245 -3.19 8.49 -5.10
CA THR A 245 -4.56 8.77 -4.65
C THR A 245 -4.84 8.35 -3.21
N ASP A 246 -4.23 7.26 -2.73
CA ASP A 246 -4.30 6.86 -1.32
C ASP A 246 -3.39 7.76 -0.47
N ARG A 247 -3.88 8.97 -0.16
CA ARG A 247 -3.18 9.95 0.64
C ARG A 247 -2.96 9.51 2.10
N TYR A 248 -3.67 8.47 2.58
CA TYR A 248 -3.58 8.04 3.98
C TYR A 248 -2.48 7.00 4.19
N LEU A 249 -2.49 5.90 3.44
CA LEU A 249 -1.53 4.80 3.64
C LEU A 249 -0.52 4.67 2.50
N HIS A 250 -0.71 5.43 1.41
CA HIS A 250 0.07 5.33 0.16
C HIS A 250 0.21 3.88 -0.28
N GLN A 251 -0.88 3.10 -0.18
CA GLN A 251 -0.89 1.71 -0.61
C GLN A 251 -1.09 1.64 -2.11
N ALA A 252 -0.13 1.01 -2.78
CA ALA A 252 -0.29 0.58 -4.15
C ALA A 252 -1.40 -0.48 -4.25
N LEU A 253 -1.98 -0.67 -5.44
CA LEU A 253 -3.04 -1.65 -5.66
C LEU A 253 -2.59 -3.07 -5.30
N HIS A 254 -1.32 -3.41 -5.59
CA HIS A 254 -0.70 -4.67 -5.21
C HIS A 254 -0.47 -4.82 -3.70
N ASP A 255 -0.20 -3.72 -2.98
CA ASP A 255 -0.05 -3.74 -1.52
C ASP A 255 -1.41 -3.93 -0.84
N ARG A 256 -2.45 -3.28 -1.38
CA ARG A 256 -3.83 -3.40 -0.91
C ARG A 256 -4.40 -4.79 -1.17
N SER A 257 -4.20 -5.34 -2.36
CA SER A 257 -4.64 -6.72 -2.66
C SER A 257 -3.95 -7.72 -1.74
N ALA A 258 -2.69 -7.47 -1.38
CA ALA A 258 -1.91 -8.31 -0.48
C ALA A 258 -2.17 -8.08 1.01
N GLN A 259 -2.92 -7.03 1.39
CA GLN A 259 -3.10 -6.58 2.77
C GLN A 259 -1.76 -6.35 3.48
N THR A 260 -0.98 -5.41 2.95
CA THR A 260 0.37 -5.10 3.45
C THR A 260 0.62 -3.61 3.69
N TYR A 261 1.52 -3.32 4.62
CA TYR A 261 2.11 -2.00 4.82
C TYR A 261 3.59 -2.03 4.46
N VAL A 262 4.13 -0.91 3.98
CA VAL A 262 5.58 -0.72 3.87
C VAL A 262 6.03 0.31 4.87
N VAL A 263 6.90 -0.11 5.77
CA VAL A 263 7.37 0.64 6.93
C VAL A 263 8.86 0.93 6.81
N ASN A 264 9.31 2.01 7.42
CA ASN A 264 10.74 2.25 7.59
C ASN A 264 11.32 1.26 8.61
N ASP A 265 12.59 0.91 8.44
CA ASP A 265 13.31 0.13 9.45
C ASP A 265 13.35 0.88 10.79
N PRO A 266 13.34 0.14 11.91
CA PRO A 266 13.71 0.72 13.19
C PRO A 266 15.14 1.29 13.06
N PRO A 267 15.42 2.45 13.68
CA PRO A 267 16.73 3.04 13.62
C PRO A 267 17.69 2.11 14.35
N ARG A 268 18.88 1.95 13.79
CA ARG A 268 19.92 1.10 14.38
C ARG A 268 20.29 1.70 15.75
N VAL A 269 19.97 1.00 16.83
CA VAL A 269 20.48 1.36 18.17
C VAL A 269 22.01 1.23 18.10
N PRO A 270 22.78 2.30 18.37
CA PRO A 270 24.23 2.23 18.42
C PRO A 270 24.66 1.13 19.39
N ASP A 271 25.70 0.36 19.06
CA ASP A 271 26.11 -0.78 19.90
C ASP A 271 26.47 -0.35 21.34
N SER A 272 26.89 0.90 21.53
CA SER A 272 27.14 1.52 22.85
C SER A 272 25.93 1.58 23.78
N LYS A 273 24.69 1.50 23.25
CA LYS A 273 23.45 1.47 24.03
C LYS A 273 22.88 0.06 24.20
N LYS A 274 23.47 -0.95 23.56
CA LYS A 274 23.02 -2.35 23.67
C LYS A 274 23.63 -3.05 24.88
N GLU A 275 24.79 -2.61 25.35
CA GLU A 275 25.41 -3.09 26.60
C GLU A 275 24.69 -2.55 27.83
N GLU A 276 24.06 -1.38 27.76
CA GLU A 276 23.32 -0.77 28.88
C GLU A 276 21.90 -1.37 29.06
N LEU A 277 21.44 -2.19 28.11
CA LEU A 277 20.11 -2.83 28.13
C LEU A 277 20.15 -4.34 28.37
N GLN A 278 21.33 -4.92 28.64
CA GLN A 278 21.44 -6.31 29.12
C GLN A 278 21.48 -6.28 30.66
N PRO A 279 20.55 -6.97 31.35
CA PRO A 279 20.58 -7.09 32.80
C PRO A 279 21.77 -7.89 33.31
#